data_AF-A0A2K4ZMT4-F1
#
_entry.id   AF-A0A2K4ZMT4-F1
#
_cell.length_a   1.000
_cell.length_b   1.000
_cell.length_c   1.000
_cell.angle_alpha   90.00
_cell.angle_beta   90.00
_cell.angle_gamma   90.00
#
_symmetry.space_group_name_H-M   'P 1'
#
loop_
_entity.id
_entity.type
_entity.pdbx_description
1 polymer ?
#
loop_
_entity_poly.entity_id
_entity_poly.type
_entity_poly.pdbx_seq_one_letter_code
_entity_poly.pdbx_strand_id
1 'polypeptide(L)'
;MNSDTSSLSVGGYLFYTEKDAQLARAELKKIEYLEARIDYSAPESIHYIYDQTIRERLFRTPVGWKYLERLHDFLLSQPDIAPESVIDIPLYLTFDGEVREQVNPARERVVPSKKRDRDKEKERFLLSVVLNVLLAAAIVCMFVISFVSENPNIINYERAIAGKYAAWEQELTEREQIIREKELELKIN
;
A
#
# COMPACT_ATOMS: atom_id res chain seq x y z
N MET A 1 31.44 -15.10 -24.64
CA MET A 1 30.54 -16.04 -23.91
C MET A 1 30.05 -15.32 -22.65
N ASN A 2 28.74 -15.19 -22.50
CA ASN A 2 28.11 -14.35 -21.48
C ASN A 2 28.12 -15.07 -20.12
N SER A 3 28.97 -14.61 -19.19
CA SER A 3 29.00 -15.07 -17.79
C SER A 3 27.65 -14.93 -17.10
N ASP A 4 26.87 -13.91 -17.50
CA ASP A 4 25.62 -13.53 -16.84
C ASP A 4 24.46 -14.49 -17.19
N THR A 5 24.53 -15.18 -18.33
CA THR A 5 23.55 -16.24 -18.65
C THR A 5 23.79 -17.53 -17.86
N SER A 6 25.01 -17.75 -17.34
CA SER A 6 25.32 -18.91 -16.51
C SER A 6 24.65 -18.80 -15.13
N SER A 7 24.59 -17.59 -14.56
CA SER A 7 23.95 -17.37 -13.26
C SER A 7 22.42 -17.46 -13.31
N LEU A 8 21.81 -17.35 -14.49
CA LEU A 8 20.36 -17.49 -14.70
C LEU A 8 19.95 -18.86 -15.23
N SER A 9 20.90 -19.70 -15.67
CA SER A 9 20.64 -21.04 -16.17
C SER A 9 20.72 -22.08 -15.05
N VAL A 10 19.68 -22.90 -14.90
CA VAL A 10 19.60 -23.97 -13.90
C VAL A 10 18.87 -25.18 -14.47
N GLY A 11 19.48 -26.36 -14.41
CA GLY A 11 18.82 -27.62 -14.79
C GLY A 11 18.34 -27.69 -16.25
N GLY A 12 18.92 -26.87 -17.15
CA GLY A 12 18.53 -26.77 -18.55
C GLY A 12 17.47 -25.69 -18.84
N TYR A 13 17.00 -24.97 -17.83
CA TYR A 13 16.06 -23.85 -17.97
C TYR A 13 16.77 -22.51 -17.77
N LEU A 14 16.43 -21.53 -18.61
CA LEU A 14 16.88 -20.14 -18.45
C LEU A 14 15.80 -19.34 -17.73
N PHE A 15 16.11 -18.84 -16.54
CA PHE A 15 15.19 -18.05 -15.74
C PHE A 15 15.32 -16.56 -16.06
N TYR A 16 14.20 -15.85 -16.02
CA TYR A 16 14.17 -14.40 -16.24
C TYR A 16 14.75 -13.60 -15.07
N THR A 17 14.65 -14.12 -13.84
CA THR A 17 15.15 -13.45 -12.65
C THR A 17 16.15 -14.33 -11.90
N GLU A 18 17.10 -13.69 -11.23
CA GLU A 18 18.06 -14.39 -10.39
C GLU A 18 17.39 -15.07 -9.19
N LYS A 19 16.29 -14.49 -8.67
CA LYS A 19 15.51 -15.08 -7.58
C LYS A 19 14.91 -16.43 -7.99
N ASP A 20 14.35 -16.50 -9.20
CA ASP A 20 13.77 -17.75 -9.72
C ASP A 20 14.87 -18.78 -10.00
N ALA A 21 16.03 -18.35 -10.52
CA ALA A 21 17.20 -19.21 -10.68
C ALA A 21 17.72 -19.74 -9.33
N GLN A 22 17.79 -18.91 -8.29
CA GLN A 22 18.19 -19.33 -6.94
C GLN A 22 17.17 -20.32 -6.34
N LEU A 23 15.87 -20.09 -6.54
CA LEU A 23 14.83 -21.02 -6.13
C LEU A 23 14.99 -22.38 -6.83
N ALA A 24 15.20 -22.38 -8.15
CA ALA A 24 15.42 -23.59 -8.92
C ALA A 24 16.69 -24.34 -8.48
N ARG A 25 17.76 -23.65 -8.09
CA ARG A 25 18.96 -24.28 -7.51
C ARG A 25 18.68 -24.92 -6.17
N ALA A 26 17.88 -24.26 -5.32
CA ALA A 26 17.48 -24.81 -4.03
C ALA A 26 16.62 -26.06 -4.23
N GLU A 27 15.68 -26.03 -5.18
CA GLU A 27 14.88 -27.20 -5.55
C GLU A 27 15.73 -28.34 -6.10
N LEU A 28 16.72 -28.05 -6.96
CA LEU A 28 17.64 -29.05 -7.50
C LEU A 28 18.42 -29.78 -6.39
N LYS A 29 18.91 -29.04 -5.40
CA LYS A 29 19.58 -29.64 -4.22
C LYS A 29 18.62 -30.50 -3.38
N LYS A 30 17.37 -30.08 -3.23
CA LYS A 30 16.35 -30.87 -2.53
C LYS A 30 16.06 -32.17 -3.29
N ILE A 31 15.96 -32.10 -4.62
CA ILE A 31 15.76 -33.27 -5.48
C ILE A 31 16.91 -34.25 -5.32
N GLU A 32 18.15 -33.78 -5.40
CA GLU A 32 19.34 -34.61 -5.20
C GLU A 32 19.33 -35.31 -3.83
N TYR A 33 18.92 -34.60 -2.78
CA TYR A 33 18.78 -35.18 -1.44
C TYR A 33 17.66 -36.22 -1.35
N LEU A 34 16.52 -36.00 -2.00
CA LEU A 34 15.42 -36.96 -2.04
C LEU A 34 15.80 -38.19 -2.86
N GLU A 35 16.44 -38.00 -4.02
CA GLU A 35 16.93 -39.11 -4.86
C GLU A 35 17.94 -39.99 -4.15
N ALA A 36 18.80 -39.42 -3.30
CA ALA A 36 19.74 -40.20 -2.52
C ALA A 36 19.08 -41.11 -1.47
N ARG A 37 17.80 -40.88 -1.13
CA ARG A 37 17.07 -41.58 -0.06
C ARG A 37 15.84 -42.34 -0.54
N ILE A 38 15.45 -42.17 -1.79
CA ILE A 38 14.29 -42.81 -2.35
C ILE A 38 14.64 -44.25 -2.74
N ASP A 39 13.73 -45.19 -2.44
CA ASP A 39 13.87 -46.57 -2.85
C ASP A 39 12.88 -46.87 -3.98
N TYR A 40 13.41 -47.09 -5.19
CA TYR A 40 12.62 -47.43 -6.38
C TYR A 40 12.14 -48.87 -6.39
N SER A 41 12.59 -49.71 -5.46
CA SER A 41 12.15 -51.09 -5.33
C SER A 41 10.76 -51.19 -4.69
N ALA A 42 10.27 -50.12 -4.04
CA ALA A 42 9.01 -50.07 -3.34
C ALA A 42 8.07 -49.00 -3.94
N PRO A 43 7.22 -49.37 -4.93
CA PRO A 43 6.33 -48.43 -5.61
C PRO A 43 5.39 -47.64 -4.68
N GLU A 44 4.90 -48.27 -3.60
CA GLU A 44 4.05 -47.61 -2.61
C GLU A 44 4.76 -46.45 -1.88
N SER A 45 6.04 -46.61 -1.58
CA SER A 45 6.86 -45.55 -0.97
C SER A 45 6.98 -44.34 -1.89
N ILE A 46 7.17 -44.59 -3.19
CA ILE A 46 7.23 -43.53 -4.20
C ILE A 46 5.88 -42.85 -4.35
N HIS A 47 4.78 -43.62 -4.38
CA HIS A 47 3.43 -43.07 -4.44
C HIS A 47 3.18 -42.12 -3.25
N TYR A 48 3.55 -42.54 -2.04
CA TYR A 48 3.45 -41.72 -0.84
C TYR A 48 4.28 -40.43 -0.93
N ILE A 49 5.55 -40.54 -1.35
CA ILE A 49 6.44 -39.38 -1.52
C ILE A 49 5.88 -38.43 -2.56
N TYR A 50 5.43 -38.94 -3.71
CA TYR A 50 4.83 -38.17 -4.78
C TYR A 50 3.63 -37.36 -4.28
N ASP A 51 2.63 -38.03 -3.69
CA ASP A 51 1.46 -37.37 -3.13
C ASP A 51 1.82 -36.31 -2.09
N GLN A 52 2.77 -36.64 -1.20
CA GLN A 52 3.20 -35.72 -0.16
C GLN A 52 3.89 -34.49 -0.74
N THR A 53 4.77 -34.65 -1.73
CA THR A 53 5.45 -33.53 -2.38
C THR A 53 4.49 -32.59 -3.09
N ILE A 54 3.40 -33.12 -3.68
CA ILE A 54 2.34 -32.34 -4.30
C ILE A 54 1.52 -31.59 -3.23
N ARG A 55 1.07 -32.29 -2.18
CA ARG A 55 0.28 -31.69 -1.09
C ARG A 55 1.01 -30.56 -0.39
N GLU A 56 2.31 -30.74 -0.12
CA GLU A 56 3.15 -29.73 0.52
C GLU A 56 3.63 -28.62 -0.43
N ARG A 57 3.38 -28.77 -1.74
CA ARG A 57 3.85 -27.84 -2.78
C ARG A 57 5.36 -27.58 -2.69
N LEU A 58 6.12 -28.67 -2.52
CA LEU A 58 7.56 -28.61 -2.28
C LEU A 58 8.33 -28.01 -3.47
N PHE A 59 7.77 -28.17 -4.67
CA PHE A 59 8.33 -27.78 -5.94
C PHE A 59 7.43 -26.79 -6.67
N ARG A 60 8.02 -25.70 -7.16
CA ARG A 60 7.32 -24.62 -7.88
C ARG A 60 7.99 -24.25 -9.19
N THR A 61 9.24 -24.66 -9.41
CA THR A 61 9.97 -24.34 -10.63
C THR A 61 9.88 -25.46 -11.66
N PRO A 62 10.17 -25.19 -12.95
CA PRO A 62 10.22 -26.21 -14.00
C PRO A 62 11.19 -27.37 -13.71
N VAL A 63 12.26 -27.12 -12.93
CA VAL A 63 13.19 -28.17 -12.48
C VAL A 63 12.50 -29.17 -11.57
N GLY A 64 11.70 -28.66 -10.62
CA GLY A 64 10.91 -29.49 -9.72
C GLY A 64 9.77 -30.22 -10.42
N TRP A 65 9.10 -29.59 -11.38
CA TRP A 65 8.07 -30.27 -12.18
C TRP A 65 8.62 -31.40 -13.01
N LYS A 66 9.81 -31.24 -13.61
CA LYS A 66 10.49 -32.34 -14.33
C LYS A 66 10.75 -33.55 -13.42
N TYR A 67 11.09 -33.32 -12.15
CA TYR A 67 11.28 -34.42 -11.19
C TYR A 67 9.93 -35.10 -10.86
N LEU A 68 8.88 -34.32 -10.61
CA LEU A 68 7.54 -34.85 -10.37
C LEU A 68 7.00 -35.63 -11.58
N GLU A 69 7.23 -35.15 -12.79
CA GLU A 69 6.90 -35.84 -14.05
C GLU A 69 7.59 -37.21 -14.12
N ARG A 70 8.89 -37.27 -13.80
CA ARG A 70 9.62 -38.55 -13.76
C ARG A 70 9.04 -39.53 -12.72
N LEU A 71 8.66 -39.04 -11.53
CA LEU A 71 8.02 -39.89 -10.52
C LEU A 71 6.64 -40.36 -10.96
N HIS A 72 5.86 -39.47 -11.57
CA HIS A 72 4.55 -39.78 -12.12
C HIS A 72 4.64 -40.86 -13.20
N ASP A 73 5.55 -40.72 -14.17
CA ASP A 73 5.77 -41.71 -15.23
C ASP A 73 6.24 -43.04 -14.66
N PHE A 74 7.09 -43.02 -13.63
CA PHE A 74 7.50 -44.23 -12.92
C PHE A 74 6.29 -44.94 -12.29
N LEU A 75 5.39 -44.21 -11.62
CA LEU A 75 4.19 -44.78 -11.00
C LEU A 75 3.23 -45.36 -12.05
N LEU A 76 3.02 -44.66 -13.16
CA LEU A 76 2.19 -45.15 -14.27
C LEU A 76 2.78 -46.37 -15.00
N SER A 77 4.10 -46.57 -14.92
CA SER A 77 4.76 -47.74 -15.50
C SER A 77 4.55 -49.02 -14.67
N GLN A 78 4.06 -48.91 -13.43
CA GLN A 78 3.86 -50.06 -12.56
C GLN A 78 2.48 -50.70 -12.81
N PRO A 79 2.39 -52.03 -12.95
CA PRO A 79 1.12 -52.72 -13.21
C PRO A 79 0.18 -52.72 -12.00
N ASP A 80 0.71 -52.54 -10.78
CA ASP A 80 -0.04 -52.61 -9.52
C ASP A 80 -0.67 -51.27 -9.12
N ILE A 81 -0.36 -50.19 -9.85
CA ILE A 81 -0.84 -48.83 -9.55
C ILE A 81 -1.92 -48.45 -10.56
N ALA A 82 -3.12 -48.13 -10.05
CA ALA A 82 -4.19 -47.64 -10.90
C ALA A 82 -3.86 -46.20 -11.36
N PRO A 83 -3.94 -45.88 -12.66
CA PRO A 83 -3.70 -44.52 -13.15
C PRO A 83 -4.59 -43.48 -12.47
N GLU A 84 -5.81 -43.85 -12.07
CA GLU A 84 -6.77 -42.98 -11.41
C GLU A 84 -6.39 -42.62 -9.95
N SER A 85 -5.51 -43.39 -9.30
CA SER A 85 -5.10 -43.10 -7.92
C SER A 85 -3.95 -42.10 -7.84
N VAL A 86 -3.24 -41.87 -8.95
CA VAL A 86 -2.10 -40.96 -9.02
C VAL A 86 -2.61 -39.53 -9.23
N ILE A 87 -2.24 -38.63 -8.33
CA ILE A 87 -2.67 -37.22 -8.38
C ILE A 87 -2.01 -36.51 -9.56
N ASP A 88 -2.77 -35.82 -10.40
CA ASP A 88 -2.21 -34.98 -11.46
C ASP A 88 -1.31 -33.86 -10.91
N ILE A 89 -0.23 -33.53 -11.62
CA ILE A 89 0.67 -32.44 -11.23
C ILE A 89 -0.07 -31.09 -11.38
N PRO A 90 -0.33 -30.35 -10.28
CA PRO A 90 -1.10 -29.12 -10.36
C PRO A 90 -0.29 -27.99 -11.01
N LEU A 91 -0.92 -27.32 -11.99
CA LEU A 91 -0.36 -26.11 -12.60
C LEU A 91 -0.86 -24.89 -11.82
N TYR A 92 0.08 -24.07 -11.34
CA TYR A 92 -0.22 -22.83 -10.62
C TYR A 92 -0.27 -21.61 -11.54
N LEU A 93 -0.23 -21.83 -12.85
CA LEU A 93 -0.29 -20.82 -13.90
C LEU A 93 -1.56 -21.07 -14.71
N THR A 94 -2.34 -20.01 -14.93
CA THR A 94 -3.51 -20.04 -15.81
C THR A 94 -3.08 -19.66 -17.22
N PHE A 95 -3.40 -20.49 -18.21
CA PHE A 95 -3.08 -20.23 -19.63
C PHE A 95 -4.17 -19.43 -20.36
N ASP A 96 -5.27 -19.11 -19.67
CA ASP A 96 -6.38 -18.36 -20.25
C ASP A 96 -5.99 -16.87 -20.39
N GLY A 97 -5.70 -16.45 -21.62
CA GLY A 97 -5.97 -15.07 -22.06
C GLY A 97 -4.81 -14.13 -22.39
N GLU A 98 -3.56 -14.38 -21.98
CA GLU A 98 -2.44 -13.42 -22.26
C GLU A 98 -1.19 -14.06 -22.91
N VAL A 99 -1.19 -15.38 -23.14
CA VAL A 99 -0.03 -16.09 -23.75
C VAL A 99 0.13 -15.80 -25.25
N ARG A 100 -0.87 -15.19 -25.91
CA ARG A 100 -0.73 -14.74 -27.32
C ARG A 100 0.01 -13.41 -27.48
N GLU A 101 0.18 -12.61 -26.43
CA GLU A 101 0.86 -11.31 -26.55
C GLU A 101 2.38 -11.41 -26.32
N GLN A 102 2.85 -12.44 -25.62
CA GLN A 102 4.26 -12.60 -25.23
C GLN A 102 5.15 -13.32 -26.26
N VAL A 103 4.58 -13.89 -27.34
CA VAL A 103 5.38 -14.57 -28.39
C VAL A 103 5.89 -13.60 -29.48
N ASN A 104 5.57 -12.29 -29.37
CA ASN A 104 6.16 -11.25 -30.20
C ASN A 104 7.23 -10.47 -29.41
N PRO A 105 8.52 -10.84 -29.50
CA PRO A 105 9.60 -10.14 -28.80
C PRO A 105 9.85 -8.70 -29.27
N ALA A 106 8.98 -8.14 -30.12
CA ALA A 106 9.08 -6.79 -30.67
C ALA A 106 8.11 -5.76 -30.04
N ARG A 107 7.27 -6.12 -29.05
CA ARG A 107 6.27 -5.17 -28.51
C ARG A 107 6.15 -4.97 -27.02
N GLU A 108 6.84 -5.71 -26.15
CA GLU A 108 6.63 -5.57 -24.71
C GLU A 108 7.55 -4.51 -24.06
N ARG A 109 7.45 -3.30 -24.57
CA ARG A 109 7.76 -2.06 -23.84
C ARG A 109 6.55 -1.61 -23.01
N VAL A 110 5.75 -2.47 -22.39
CA VAL A 110 4.75 -1.99 -21.42
C VAL A 110 4.49 -2.99 -20.28
N VAL A 111 5.12 -2.67 -19.15
CA VAL A 111 4.91 -3.15 -17.78
C VAL A 111 3.47 -3.53 -17.42
N PRO A 112 3.22 -4.73 -16.83
CA PRO A 112 2.04 -4.95 -16.02
C PRO A 112 2.38 -5.57 -14.66
N SER A 113 2.56 -4.72 -13.65
CA SER A 113 2.24 -4.99 -12.23
C SER A 113 2.44 -3.73 -11.38
N LYS A 114 3.24 -2.77 -11.86
CA LYS A 114 3.42 -1.47 -11.21
C LYS A 114 2.19 -0.56 -11.31
N LYS A 115 1.18 -0.85 -12.14
CA LYS A 115 -0.03 0.00 -12.28
C LYS A 115 -0.98 -0.14 -11.08
N ARG A 116 -1.32 -1.36 -10.67
CA ARG A 116 -2.28 -1.58 -9.57
C ARG A 116 -1.76 -1.10 -8.21
N ASP A 117 -0.46 -1.27 -7.96
CA ASP A 117 0.19 -0.71 -6.78
C ASP A 117 0.50 0.78 -6.91
N ARG A 118 0.87 1.29 -8.10
CA ARG A 118 0.98 2.75 -8.31
C ARG A 118 -0.33 3.46 -8.09
N ASP A 119 -1.46 2.90 -8.50
CA ASP A 119 -2.73 3.60 -8.39
C ASP A 119 -3.15 3.69 -6.92
N LYS A 120 -2.94 2.64 -6.13
CA LYS A 120 -3.11 2.68 -4.66
C LYS A 120 -2.11 3.60 -3.96
N GLU A 121 -0.84 3.61 -4.38
CA GLU A 121 0.16 4.52 -3.82
C GLU A 121 -0.19 5.97 -4.18
N LYS A 122 -0.55 6.27 -5.43
CA LYS A 122 -0.96 7.61 -5.88
C LYS A 122 -2.17 8.11 -5.11
N GLU A 123 -3.18 7.28 -4.86
CA GLU A 123 -4.34 7.67 -4.04
C GLU A 123 -3.91 8.04 -2.61
N ARG A 124 -3.03 7.24 -1.99
CA ARG A 124 -2.48 7.54 -0.66
C ARG A 124 -1.61 8.79 -0.64
N PHE A 125 -0.79 9.00 -1.67
CA PHE A 125 0.05 10.18 -1.82
C PHE A 125 -0.80 11.44 -2.04
N LEU A 126 -1.82 11.40 -2.89
CA LEU A 126 -2.74 12.51 -3.12
C LEU A 126 -3.50 12.86 -1.84
N LEU A 127 -3.99 11.86 -1.11
CA LEU A 127 -4.69 12.08 0.16
C LEU A 127 -3.76 12.67 1.23
N SER A 128 -2.51 12.21 1.31
CA SER A 128 -1.49 12.75 2.21
C SER A 128 -1.11 14.20 1.86
N VAL A 129 -0.95 14.51 0.56
CA VAL A 129 -0.66 15.88 0.09
C VAL A 129 -1.83 16.81 0.37
N VAL A 130 -3.07 16.41 0.10
CA VAL A 130 -4.27 17.22 0.37
C VAL A 130 -4.40 17.50 1.86
N LEU A 131 -4.20 16.50 2.72
CA LEU A 131 -4.23 16.67 4.17
C LEU A 131 -3.15 17.65 4.65
N ASN A 132 -1.93 17.54 4.11
CA ASN A 132 -0.83 18.41 4.46
C ASN A 132 -1.03 19.86 3.97
N VAL A 133 -1.57 20.05 2.76
CA VAL A 133 -1.94 21.37 2.23
C VAL A 133 -3.04 22.01 3.07
N LEU A 134 -4.05 21.24 3.50
CA LEU A 134 -5.11 21.73 4.40
C LEU A 134 -4.51 22.15 5.75
N LEU A 135 -3.61 21.35 6.32
CA LEU A 135 -2.91 21.68 7.56
C LEU A 135 -2.08 22.96 7.41
N ALA A 136 -1.33 23.11 6.32
CA ALA A 136 -0.56 24.32 6.02
C ALA A 136 -1.47 25.54 5.84
N ALA A 137 -2.62 25.39 5.17
CA ALA A 137 -3.60 26.46 5.03
C ALA A 137 -4.18 26.90 6.37
N ALA A 138 -4.46 25.96 7.29
CA ALA A 138 -4.92 26.28 8.66
C ALA A 138 -3.86 27.09 9.44
N ILE A 139 -2.58 26.72 9.31
CA ILE A 139 -1.46 27.46 9.90
C ILE A 139 -1.38 28.87 9.29
N VAL A 140 -1.45 29.01 7.96
CA VAL A 140 -1.45 30.32 7.30
C VAL A 140 -2.64 31.16 7.73
N CYS A 141 -3.85 30.59 7.84
CA CYS A 141 -5.02 31.28 8.37
C CYS A 141 -4.80 31.76 9.81
N MET A 142 -4.18 30.95 10.67
CA MET A 142 -3.84 31.35 12.03
C MET A 142 -2.85 32.53 12.04
N PHE A 143 -1.85 32.52 11.15
CA PHE A 143 -0.93 33.64 10.99
C PHE A 143 -1.59 34.88 10.42
N VAL A 144 -2.48 34.76 9.43
CA VAL A 144 -3.23 35.89 8.86
C VAL A 144 -4.13 36.51 9.91
N ILE A 145 -4.89 35.71 10.66
CA ILE A 145 -5.71 36.20 11.77
C ILE A 145 -4.80 36.88 12.80
N SER A 146 -3.65 36.29 13.15
CA SER A 146 -2.73 36.87 14.11
C SER A 146 -2.05 38.17 13.65
N PHE A 147 -1.73 38.30 12.36
CA PHE A 147 -1.11 39.51 11.78
C PHE A 147 -2.13 40.60 11.48
N VAL A 148 -3.34 40.23 11.04
CA VAL A 148 -4.47 41.16 10.92
C VAL A 148 -4.98 41.55 12.31
N SER A 149 -4.84 40.68 13.31
CA SER A 149 -5.01 41.01 14.71
C SER A 149 -3.71 41.56 15.30
N GLU A 150 -3.24 42.68 14.76
CA GLU A 150 -2.78 43.74 15.66
C GLU A 150 -3.97 44.06 16.58
N ASN A 151 -4.08 43.36 17.71
CA ASN A 151 -5.15 43.46 18.71
C ASN A 151 -5.91 44.82 18.68
N PRO A 152 -7.05 44.95 17.96
CA PRO A 152 -7.83 46.18 17.96
C PRO A 152 -8.96 46.11 18.99
N ASN A 153 -8.94 45.10 19.88
CA ASN A 153 -10.05 44.82 20.77
C ASN A 153 -9.86 45.36 22.20
N ILE A 154 -8.82 46.15 22.49
CA ILE A 154 -8.58 46.68 23.85
C ILE A 154 -8.46 48.22 23.85
N ILE A 155 -7.67 48.84 22.96
CA ILE A 155 -7.48 50.31 22.96
C ILE A 155 -8.77 51.06 22.59
N ASN A 156 -9.63 50.47 21.76
CA ASN A 156 -10.89 51.11 21.36
C ASN A 156 -11.99 50.97 22.43
N TYR A 157 -11.93 49.94 23.28
CA TYR A 157 -12.91 49.76 24.37
C TYR A 157 -12.70 50.81 25.45
N GLU A 158 -11.45 51.11 25.77
CA GLU A 158 -11.11 52.15 26.72
C GLU A 158 -11.57 53.53 26.23
N ARG A 159 -11.32 53.86 24.96
CA ARG A 159 -11.82 55.11 24.34
C ARG A 159 -13.34 55.17 24.26
N ALA A 160 -14.01 54.07 23.89
CA ALA A 160 -15.47 54.03 23.77
C ALA A 160 -16.15 54.13 25.15
N ILE A 161 -15.55 53.56 26.20
CA ILE A 161 -16.04 53.69 27.57
C ILE A 161 -15.78 55.11 28.09
N ALA A 162 -14.58 55.65 27.90
CA ALA A 162 -14.26 57.02 28.31
C ALA A 162 -15.17 58.07 27.65
N GLY A 163 -15.46 57.91 26.35
CA GLY A 163 -16.40 58.78 25.64
C GLY A 163 -17.83 58.72 26.18
N LYS A 164 -18.27 57.54 26.67
CA LYS A 164 -19.60 57.39 27.30
C LYS A 164 -19.67 58.04 28.68
N TYR A 165 -18.62 57.94 29.49
CA TYR A 165 -18.56 58.63 30.78
C TYR A 165 -18.52 60.15 30.61
N ALA A 166 -17.73 60.65 29.65
CA ALA A 166 -17.69 62.08 29.35
C ALA A 166 -19.05 62.62 28.87
N ALA A 167 -19.75 61.88 28.00
CA ALA A 167 -21.09 62.24 27.55
C ALA A 167 -22.12 62.20 28.71
N TRP A 168 -21.99 61.23 29.62
CA TRP A 168 -22.88 61.10 30.77
C TRP A 168 -22.70 62.24 31.78
N GLU A 169 -21.47 62.65 32.08
CA GLU A 169 -21.23 63.86 32.90
C GLU A 169 -21.87 65.10 32.28
N GLN A 170 -21.78 65.24 30.96
CA GLN A 170 -22.33 66.39 30.24
C GLN A 170 -23.86 66.43 30.33
N GLU A 171 -24.52 65.28 30.19
CA GLU A 171 -25.99 65.16 30.35
C GLU A 171 -26.45 65.41 31.79
N LEU A 172 -25.71 64.95 32.81
CA LEU A 172 -26.05 65.27 34.21
C LEU A 172 -25.94 66.76 34.50
N THR A 173 -24.87 67.40 34.00
CA THR A 173 -24.62 68.82 34.23
C THR A 173 -25.73 69.68 33.61
N GLU A 174 -26.17 69.32 32.41
CA GLU A 174 -27.26 70.00 31.72
C GLU A 174 -28.60 69.79 32.45
N ARG A 175 -28.87 68.58 32.94
CA ARG A 175 -30.07 68.31 33.75
C ARG A 175 -30.07 69.05 35.09
N GLU A 176 -28.92 69.15 35.76
CA GLU A 176 -28.80 69.92 37.00
C GLU A 176 -28.99 71.42 36.76
N GLN A 177 -28.48 71.96 35.65
CA GLN A 177 -28.73 73.36 35.28
C GLN A 177 -30.22 73.61 35.05
N ILE A 178 -30.89 72.74 34.30
CA ILE A 178 -32.34 72.86 34.04
C ILE A 178 -33.15 72.76 35.33
N ILE A 179 -32.79 71.85 36.24
CA ILE A 179 -33.47 71.73 37.54
C ILE A 179 -33.22 72.99 38.38
N ARG A 180 -32.00 73.52 38.40
CA ARG A 180 -31.64 74.72 39.16
C ARG A 180 -32.36 75.97 38.63
N GLU A 181 -32.50 76.10 37.32
CA GLU A 181 -33.30 77.16 36.70
C GLU A 181 -34.78 77.04 37.08
N LYS A 182 -35.34 75.83 37.03
CA LYS A 182 -36.73 75.60 37.48
C LYS A 182 -36.92 75.84 38.98
N GLU A 183 -35.96 75.49 39.83
CA GLU A 183 -36.01 75.80 41.27
C GLU A 183 -35.92 77.30 41.54
N LEU A 184 -35.16 78.05 40.75
CA LEU A 184 -35.10 79.51 40.82
C LEU A 184 -36.42 80.14 40.37
N GLU A 185 -37.02 79.66 39.29
CA GLU A 185 -38.36 80.11 38.84
C GLU A 185 -39.46 79.82 39.87
N LEU A 186 -39.43 78.64 40.50
CA LEU A 186 -40.41 78.24 41.52
C LEU A 186 -40.20 78.96 42.88
N LYS A 187 -39.02 79.51 43.16
CA LYS A 187 -38.73 80.29 44.39
C LYS A 187 -39.04 81.78 44.26
N ILE A 188 -39.39 82.27 43.07
CA ILE A 188 -39.66 83.71 42.82
C ILE A 188 -41.17 84.02 42.79
N ASN A 189 -42.04 83.10 43.22
CA ASN A 189 -43.48 83.37 43.40
C ASN A 189 -43.92 83.23 44.86
#